data_AF-A0A840WIG6-F1
#
_entry.id   AF-A0A840WIG6-F1
#
_cell.length_a   1.000
_cell.length_b   1.000
_cell.length_c   1.000
_cell.angle_alpha   90.00
_cell.angle_beta   90.00
_cell.angle_gamma   90.00
#
_symmetry.space_group_name_H-M   'P 1'
#
loop_
_entity.id
_entity.type
_entity.pdbx_description
1 polymer ?
#
loop_
_entity_poly.entity_id
_entity_poly.type
_entity_poly.pdbx_seq_one_letter_code
_entity_poly.pdbx_strand_id
1 'polypeptide(L)'
;MDLGPEGDGRTARQRDRERKYQEHVARVQRRDRLDGCVANVRRIYQALRHRAERGSVEWQEFDRLWRYHGEVEKTVSQLSTAEQDQILEDYPRLAAQLRAQHSM
;
A
#
# COMPACT_ATOMS: atom_id res chain seq x y z
N MET A 1 -36.85 37.42 -10.54
CA MET A 1 -36.54 36.75 -9.27
C MET A 1 -35.12 36.23 -9.39
N ASP A 2 -34.25 36.69 -8.51
CA ASP A 2 -32.83 36.36 -8.47
C ASP A 2 -32.69 34.96 -7.86
N LEU A 3 -32.28 33.98 -8.67
CA LEU A 3 -31.95 32.63 -8.20
C LEU A 3 -30.57 32.72 -7.55
N GLY A 4 -30.53 33.17 -6.29
CA GLY A 4 -29.33 33.12 -5.46
C GLY A 4 -28.76 31.69 -5.46
N PRO A 5 -27.44 31.52 -5.35
CA PRO A 5 -26.79 30.24 -5.56
C PRO A 5 -27.45 29.22 -4.63
N GLU A 6 -27.95 28.13 -5.22
CA GLU A 6 -28.45 26.95 -4.51
C GLU A 6 -27.31 26.38 -3.66
N GLY A 7 -27.10 27.01 -2.51
CA GLY A 7 -26.26 26.49 -1.46
C GLY A 7 -26.91 25.19 -1.03
N ASP A 8 -26.13 24.12 -1.07
CA ASP A 8 -26.37 22.72 -0.69
C ASP A 8 -27.11 22.47 0.66
N GLY A 9 -27.74 23.48 1.29
CA GLY A 9 -28.54 23.37 2.51
C GLY A 9 -27.70 23.08 3.77
N ARG A 10 -26.41 22.78 3.61
CA ARG A 10 -25.52 22.38 4.69
C ARG A 10 -24.99 23.59 5.45
N THR A 11 -25.19 23.55 6.77
CA THR A 11 -24.56 24.46 7.72
C THR A 11 -23.02 24.35 7.63
N ALA A 12 -22.30 25.41 8.01
CA ALA A 12 -20.84 25.39 8.06
C ALA A 12 -20.30 24.21 8.90
N ARG A 13 -21.02 23.83 9.97
CA ARG A 13 -20.71 22.69 10.83
C ARG A 13 -20.88 21.33 10.15
N GLN A 14 -21.88 21.19 9.27
CA GLN A 14 -22.06 19.97 8.46
C GLN A 14 -20.94 19.83 7.44
N ARG A 15 -20.57 20.92 6.76
CA ARG A 15 -19.43 20.94 5.82
C ARG A 15 -18.10 20.60 6.50
N ASP A 16 -17.86 21.11 7.70
CA ASP A 16 -16.65 20.78 8.49
C ASP A 16 -16.58 19.31 8.90
N ARG A 17 -17.71 18.72 9.36
CA ARG A 17 -17.79 17.30 9.72
C ARG A 17 -17.55 16.39 8.52
N GLU A 18 -18.14 16.73 7.39
CA GLU A 18 -17.97 15.95 6.17
C GLU A 18 -16.55 16.02 5.64
N ARG A 19 -15.92 17.20 5.66
CA ARG A 19 -14.50 17.35 5.29
C ARG A 19 -13.61 16.45 6.17
N LYS A 20 -13.80 16.48 7.49
CA LYS A 20 -13.05 15.61 8.42
C LYS A 20 -13.31 14.12 8.19
N TYR A 21 -14.54 13.75 7.84
CA TYR A 21 -14.88 12.38 7.48
C TYR A 21 -14.15 11.95 6.19
N GLN A 22 -14.16 12.78 5.15
CA GLN A 22 -13.47 12.50 3.89
C GLN A 22 -11.94 12.40 4.09
N GLU A 23 -11.36 13.29 4.88
CA GLU A 23 -9.93 13.22 5.26
C GLU A 23 -9.61 11.91 5.99
N HIS A 24 -10.48 11.49 6.90
CA HIS A 24 -10.33 10.21 7.61
C HIS A 24 -10.41 9.02 6.66
N VAL A 25 -11.42 8.98 5.79
CA VAL A 25 -11.60 7.92 4.79
C VAL A 25 -10.40 7.84 3.86
N ALA A 26 -9.92 8.97 3.34
CA ALA A 26 -8.74 9.02 2.49
C ALA A 26 -7.50 8.45 3.19
N ARG A 27 -7.32 8.76 4.48
CA ARG A 27 -6.21 8.22 5.28
C ARG A 27 -6.31 6.70 5.47
N VAL A 28 -7.51 6.19 5.75
CA VAL A 28 -7.74 4.73 5.90
C VAL A 28 -7.49 4.02 4.57
N GLN A 29 -8.07 4.50 3.48
CA GLN A 29 -7.87 3.90 2.15
C GLN A 29 -6.40 3.92 1.71
N ARG A 30 -5.67 5.00 2.02
CA ARG A 30 -4.24 5.08 1.73
C ARG A 30 -3.46 4.01 2.51
N ARG A 31 -3.77 3.84 3.79
CA ARG A 31 -3.15 2.80 4.62
C ARG A 31 -3.44 1.40 4.07
N ASP A 32 -4.70 1.11 3.74
CA ASP A 32 -5.08 -0.20 3.19
C ASP A 32 -4.35 -0.51 1.88
N ARG A 33 -4.14 0.51 1.03
CA ARG A 33 -3.35 0.37 -0.20
C ARG A 33 -1.88 0.08 0.08
N LEU A 34 -1.27 0.78 1.04
CA LEU A 34 0.11 0.55 1.45
C LEU A 34 0.30 -0.86 1.98
N ASP A 35 -0.53 -1.25 2.95
CA ASP A 35 -0.51 -2.58 3.55
C ASP A 35 -0.72 -3.66 2.46
N GLY A 36 -1.66 -3.42 1.53
CA GLY A 36 -1.90 -4.30 0.38
C GLY A 36 -0.70 -4.44 -0.56
N CYS A 37 -0.01 -3.35 -0.88
CA CYS A 37 1.17 -3.36 -1.75
C CYS A 37 2.32 -4.16 -1.12
N VAL A 38 2.62 -3.87 0.15
CA VAL A 38 3.71 -4.54 0.88
C VAL A 38 3.39 -6.02 1.10
N ALA A 39 2.17 -6.34 1.53
CA ALA A 39 1.73 -7.72 1.71
C ALA A 39 1.80 -8.52 0.41
N ASN A 40 1.48 -7.91 -0.73
CA ASN A 40 1.57 -8.57 -2.03
C ASN A 40 3.01 -8.97 -2.39
N VAL A 41 3.96 -8.02 -2.31
CA VAL A 41 5.39 -8.30 -2.57
C VAL A 41 5.93 -9.35 -1.60
N ARG A 42 5.59 -9.24 -0.31
CA ARG A 42 5.99 -10.22 0.71
C ARG A 42 5.47 -11.62 0.40
N ARG A 43 4.21 -11.77 -0.03
CA ARG A 43 3.63 -13.07 -0.43
C ARG A 43 4.33 -13.67 -1.65
N ILE A 44 4.74 -12.84 -2.61
CA ILE A 44 5.50 -13.30 -3.77
C ILE A 44 6.84 -13.88 -3.31
N TYR A 45 7.63 -13.15 -2.50
CA TYR A 45 8.89 -13.69 -1.98
C TYR A 45 8.71 -14.93 -1.11
N GLN A 46 7.63 -15.00 -0.33
CA GLN A 46 7.28 -16.22 0.41
C GLN A 46 7.09 -17.41 -0.54
N ALA A 47 6.32 -17.24 -1.61
CA ALA A 47 6.07 -18.29 -2.59
C ALA A 47 7.36 -18.69 -3.34
N LEU A 48 8.20 -17.71 -3.73
CA LEU A 48 9.48 -17.96 -4.37
C LEU A 48 10.42 -18.77 -3.46
N ARG A 49 10.52 -18.39 -2.19
CA ARG A 49 11.25 -19.16 -1.17
C ARG A 49 10.73 -20.59 -1.03
N HIS A 50 9.42 -20.81 -1.12
CA HIS A 50 8.85 -22.17 -1.06
C HIS A 50 9.15 -23.01 -2.30
N ARG A 51 9.38 -22.39 -3.45
CA ARG A 51 9.76 -23.07 -4.71
C ARG A 51 11.25 -23.36 -4.78
N ALA A 52 12.10 -22.49 -4.20
CA ALA A 52 13.54 -22.65 -4.18
C ALA A 52 13.99 -23.84 -3.31
N GLU A 53 15.07 -24.50 -3.72
CA GLU A 53 15.66 -25.60 -2.95
C GLU A 53 16.18 -25.11 -1.60
N ARG A 54 15.78 -25.78 -0.51
CA ARG A 54 16.17 -25.36 0.83
C ARG A 54 17.68 -25.43 1.02
N GLY A 55 18.29 -24.30 1.37
CA GLY A 55 19.73 -24.16 1.59
C GLY A 55 20.49 -23.61 0.38
N SER A 56 19.84 -23.51 -0.79
CA SER A 56 20.42 -22.85 -1.96
C SER A 56 20.62 -21.35 -1.73
N VAL A 57 21.47 -20.72 -2.54
CA VAL A 57 21.68 -19.26 -2.53
C VAL A 57 20.37 -18.52 -2.80
N GLU A 58 19.60 -19.01 -3.77
CA GLU A 58 18.31 -18.44 -4.15
C GLU A 58 17.30 -18.50 -2.99
N TRP A 59 17.23 -19.62 -2.26
CA TRP A 59 16.36 -19.74 -1.09
C TRP A 59 16.75 -18.75 0.02
N GLN A 60 18.05 -18.57 0.26
CA GLN A 60 18.55 -17.61 1.25
C GLN A 60 18.23 -16.17 0.86
N GLU A 61 18.34 -15.85 -0.43
CA GLU A 61 17.97 -14.54 -0.96
C GLU A 61 16.48 -14.25 -0.80
N PHE A 62 15.61 -15.18 -1.19
CA PHE A 62 14.17 -15.01 -1.01
C PHE A 62 13.75 -14.97 0.46
N ASP A 63 14.41 -15.73 1.34
CA ASP A 63 14.18 -15.66 2.79
C ASP A 63 14.56 -14.29 3.36
N ARG A 64 15.70 -13.73 2.93
CA ARG A 64 16.12 -12.38 3.30
C ARG A 64 15.12 -11.33 2.82
N LEU A 65 14.69 -11.38 1.56
CA LEU A 65 13.74 -10.43 0.97
C LEU A 65 12.36 -10.54 1.62
N TRP A 66 11.89 -11.75 1.87
CA TRP A 66 10.63 -11.99 2.60
C TRP A 66 10.66 -11.37 4.01
N ARG A 67 11.77 -11.51 4.73
CA ARG A 67 11.95 -10.87 6.06
C ARG A 67 12.02 -9.35 5.95
N TYR A 68 12.78 -8.82 5.00
CA TYR A 68 12.89 -7.38 4.77
C TYR A 68 11.52 -6.74 4.53
N HIS A 69 10.73 -7.29 3.61
CA HIS A 69 9.38 -6.77 3.35
C HIS A 69 8.41 -7.02 4.51
N GLY A 70 8.68 -8.01 5.38
CA GLY A 70 7.98 -8.17 6.65
C GLY A 70 8.27 -7.05 7.66
N GLU A 71 9.47 -6.48 7.65
CA GLU A 71 9.78 -5.30 8.46
C GLU A 71 9.17 -4.03 7.84
N VAL A 72 9.21 -3.89 6.52
CA VAL A 72 8.53 -2.78 5.82
C VAL A 72 7.03 -2.79 6.15
N GLU A 73 6.38 -3.95 6.16
CA GLU A 73 4.95 -4.06 6.49
C GLU A 73 4.63 -3.52 7.88
N LYS A 74 5.53 -3.69 8.85
CA LYS A 74 5.36 -3.18 10.22
C LYS A 74 5.58 -1.67 10.30
N THR A 75 6.48 -1.13 9.50
CA THR A 75 6.92 0.27 9.60
C THR A 75 6.31 1.19 8.55
N VAL A 76 5.63 0.68 7.52
CA VAL A 76 5.11 1.48 6.38
C VAL A 76 4.21 2.64 6.82
N SER A 77 3.43 2.44 7.87
CA SER A 77 2.56 3.48 8.44
C SER A 77 3.30 4.63 9.14
N GLN A 78 4.57 4.41 9.50
CA GLN A 78 5.45 5.37 10.19
C GLN A 78 6.37 6.11 9.22
N LEU A 79 6.47 5.65 7.97
CA LEU A 79 7.25 6.31 6.93
C LEU A 79 6.67 7.67 6.56
N SER A 80 7.52 8.53 6.02
CA SER A 80 7.09 9.81 5.47
C SER A 80 6.10 9.63 4.31
N THR A 81 5.30 10.65 4.01
CA THR A 81 4.37 10.62 2.88
C THR A 81 5.09 10.32 1.56
N ALA A 82 6.28 10.88 1.35
CA ALA A 82 7.07 10.65 0.14
C ALA A 82 7.53 9.19 0.00
N GLU A 83 7.98 8.58 1.09
CA GLU A 83 8.35 7.15 1.09
C GLU A 83 7.13 6.25 0.88
N GLN A 84 5.99 6.60 1.48
CA GLN A 84 4.73 5.90 1.23
C GLN A 84 4.29 6.02 -0.24
N ASP A 85 4.41 7.20 -0.85
CA ASP A 85 4.11 7.40 -2.28
C ASP A 85 5.03 6.55 -3.16
N GLN A 86 6.33 6.50 -2.82
CA GLN A 86 7.29 5.66 -3.51
C GLN A 86 6.88 4.17 -3.43
N ILE A 87 6.44 3.69 -2.27
CA ILE A 87 5.95 2.31 -2.11
C ILE A 87 4.73 2.07 -2.99
N LEU A 88 3.76 3.00 -3.01
CA LEU A 88 2.56 2.88 -3.83
C LEU A 88 2.86 2.84 -5.34
N GLU A 89 3.98 3.44 -5.77
CA GLU A 89 4.43 3.40 -7.16
C GLU A 89 5.26 2.14 -7.47
N ASP A 90 6.25 1.83 -6.64
CA ASP A 90 7.26 0.83 -6.93
C ASP A 90 6.80 -0.59 -6.66
N TYR A 91 6.07 -0.82 -5.56
CA TYR A 91 5.71 -2.18 -5.15
C TYR A 91 4.79 -2.87 -6.17
N PRO A 92 3.82 -2.19 -6.80
CA PRO A 92 3.06 -2.77 -7.90
C PRO A 92 3.94 -3.17 -9.09
N ARG A 93 4.92 -2.34 -9.45
CA ARG A 93 5.86 -2.63 -10.55
C ARG A 93 6.77 -3.80 -10.20
N LEU A 94 7.31 -3.81 -8.99
CA LEU A 94 8.12 -4.91 -8.47
C LEU A 94 7.32 -6.23 -8.46
N ALA A 95 6.09 -6.21 -7.96
CA ALA A 95 5.23 -7.39 -7.96
C ALA A 95 4.95 -7.91 -9.38
N ALA A 96 4.71 -7.02 -10.35
CA ALA A 96 4.52 -7.40 -11.74
C ALA A 96 5.79 -8.02 -12.35
N GLN A 97 6.96 -7.42 -12.08
CA GLN A 97 8.25 -7.94 -12.54
C GLN A 97 8.55 -9.33 -11.97
N LEU A 98 8.39 -9.51 -10.66
CA LEU A 98 8.61 -10.80 -10.00
C LEU A 98 7.71 -11.90 -10.56
N ARG A 99 6.43 -11.57 -10.83
CA ARG A 99 5.50 -12.54 -11.44
C ARG A 99 5.90 -12.91 -12.86
N ALA A 100 6.30 -11.93 -13.67
CA ALA A 100 6.78 -12.16 -15.03
C ALA A 100 8.05 -13.03 -15.06
N GLN A 101 9.00 -12.78 -14.15
CA GLN A 101 10.26 -13.52 -14.09
C GLN A 101 10.08 -14.97 -13.61
N HIS A 102 9.15 -15.22 -12.70
CA HIS A 102 8.98 -16.54 -12.06
C HIS A 102 7.71 -17.30 -12.47
N SER A 103 7.07 -16.87 -13.58
CA SER A 103 5.84 -17.48 -14.12
C SER A 103 4.79 -17.72 -13.04
N MET A 104 4.45 -16.67 -12.28
CA MET A 104 3.47 -16.68 -11.19
C MET A 104 2.17 -15.99 -11.56
#